data_AF-A0A1H3B6E2-F1
#
_entry.id   AF-A0A1H3B6E2-F1
#
_cell.length_a   1.000
_cell.length_b   1.000
_cell.length_c   1.000
_cell.angle_alpha   90.00
_cell.angle_beta   90.00
_cell.angle_gamma   90.00
#
_symmetry.space_group_name_H-M   'P 1'
#
loop_
_entity.id
_entity.type
_entity.pdbx_description
1 polymer ?
#
loop_
_entity_poly.entity_id
_entity_poly.type
_entity_poly.pdbx_seq_one_letter_code
_entity_poly.pdbx_strand_id
1 'polypeptide(L)'
;MVRELYEETSQTLRNAVFKGLMKFDLQPSFHGPRRIEYGALFYGELDDFVAFIPNDEAESIVLWDGSSDIGDIEGIDRKLIEIVCTNQS
;
A
#
# COMPACT_ATOMS: atom_id res chain seq x y z
N MET A 1 0.27 6.00 8.99
CA MET A 1 -0.67 4.98 8.48
C MET A 1 -2.08 5.54 8.37
N VAL A 2 -2.93 5.65 9.41
CA VAL A 2 -4.33 6.13 9.23
C VAL A 2 -4.39 7.54 8.63
N ARG A 3 -3.49 8.44 9.06
CA ARG A 3 -3.33 9.77 8.46
C ARG A 3 -2.95 9.70 6.97
N GLU A 4 -1.86 8.97 6.65
CA GLU A 4 -1.39 8.81 5.26
C GLU A 4 -2.45 8.20 4.35
N LEU A 5 -3.17 7.16 4.80
CA LEU A 5 -4.26 6.55 4.03
C LEU A 5 -5.31 7.60 3.63
N TYR A 6 -5.68 8.48 4.56
CA TYR A 6 -6.63 9.56 4.27
C TYR A 6 -6.05 10.59 3.31
N GLU A 7 -4.80 11.03 3.53
CA GLU A 7 -4.15 12.02 2.69
C GLU A 7 -3.97 11.51 1.24
N GLU A 8 -3.62 10.24 1.07
CA GLU A 8 -3.36 9.61 -0.23
C GLU A 8 -4.63 9.12 -0.94
N THR A 9 -5.67 8.70 -0.22
CA THR A 9 -6.83 8.00 -0.84
C THR A 9 -8.20 8.60 -0.50
N SER A 10 -8.23 9.59 0.40
CA SER A 10 -9.44 10.15 1.02
C SER A 10 -10.25 9.15 1.87
N GLN A 11 -9.77 7.90 2.02
CA GLN A 11 -10.48 6.86 2.78
C GLN A 11 -10.13 6.94 4.28
N THR A 12 -11.09 6.56 5.13
CA THR A 12 -10.87 6.45 6.57
C THR A 12 -11.09 5.01 7.02
N LEU A 13 -10.10 4.44 7.69
CA LEU A 13 -10.17 3.09 8.22
C LEU A 13 -10.50 3.11 9.72
N ARG A 14 -11.55 2.37 10.12
CA ARG A 14 -11.93 2.25 11.53
C ARG A 14 -11.02 1.32 12.32
N ASN A 15 -10.67 0.18 11.71
CA ASN A 15 -9.88 -0.86 12.34
C ASN A 15 -8.74 -1.29 11.40
N ALA A 16 -7.51 -1.20 11.89
CA ALA A 16 -6.33 -1.66 11.17
C ALA A 16 -5.63 -2.76 11.96
N VAL A 17 -5.30 -3.84 11.29
CA VAL A 17 -4.58 -4.99 11.82
C VAL A 17 -3.14 -4.90 11.34
N PHE A 18 -2.20 -4.86 12.28
CA PHE A 18 -0.78 -4.99 11.97
C PHE A 18 -0.48 -6.41 11.45
N LYS A 19 0.16 -6.50 10.28
CA LYS A 19 0.50 -7.77 9.64
C LYS A 19 1.99 -8.07 9.67
N GLY A 20 2.85 -7.06 9.81
CA GLY A 20 4.29 -7.29 9.93
C GLY A 20 5.13 -6.04 9.71
N LEU A 21 6.44 -6.20 9.84
CA LEU A 21 7.43 -5.18 9.56
C LEU A 21 8.22 -5.55 8.30
N MET A 22 8.27 -4.64 7.36
CA MET A 22 9.05 -4.72 6.15
C MET A 22 10.39 -4.01 6.38
N LYS A 23 11.45 -4.59 5.83
CA LYS A 23 12.76 -3.97 5.78
C LYS A 23 13.13 -3.76 4.32
N PHE A 24 13.27 -2.50 3.92
CA PHE A 24 13.68 -2.13 2.59
C PHE A 24 15.17 -1.83 2.60
N ASP A 25 15.87 -2.44 1.66
CA ASP A 25 17.29 -2.18 1.42
C ASP A 25 17.41 -1.37 0.15
N LEU A 26 17.40 -0.05 0.30
CA LEU A 26 17.47 0.87 -0.80
C LEU A 26 18.92 0.93 -1.27
N GLN A 27 19.17 0.33 -2.43
CA GLN A 27 20.47 0.36 -3.05
C GLN A 27 20.90 1.83 -3.27
N PRO A 28 22.22 2.11 -3.23
CA PRO A 28 22.73 3.43 -3.58
C PRO A 28 22.18 3.85 -4.95
N SER A 29 21.41 4.92 -4.98
CA SER A 29 21.03 5.58 -6.22
C SER A 29 22.17 6.51 -6.67
N PHE A 30 22.04 7.11 -7.86
CA PHE A 30 23.03 8.03 -8.42
C PHE A 30 23.39 9.22 -7.51
N HIS A 31 22.59 9.49 -6.47
CA HIS A 31 22.71 10.67 -5.60
C HIS A 31 22.78 10.36 -4.08
N GLY A 32 22.94 9.11 -3.64
CA GLY A 32 22.96 8.86 -2.19
C GLY A 32 23.54 7.53 -1.72
N PRO A 33 23.94 7.45 -0.43
CA PRO A 33 24.40 6.22 0.18
C PRO A 33 23.25 5.20 0.32
N ARG A 34 23.59 3.92 0.47
CA ARG A 34 22.65 2.86 0.84
C ARG A 34 21.84 3.28 2.07
N ARG A 35 20.53 3.06 2.03
CA ARG A 35 19.62 3.32 3.16
C ARG A 35 18.83 2.07 3.51
N ILE A 36 18.63 1.88 4.80
CA ILE A 36 17.70 0.87 5.31
C ILE A 36 16.47 1.60 5.80
N GLU A 37 15.32 1.25 5.26
CA GLU A 37 14.02 1.77 5.69
C GLU A 37 13.17 0.63 6.25
N TYR A 38 12.28 0.98 7.18
CA TYR A 38 11.37 0.04 7.79
C TYR A 38 9.94 0.53 7.61
N GLY A 39 9.09 -0.31 7.03
CA GLY A 39 7.67 -0.02 6.83
C GLY A 39 6.80 -1.00 7.60
N ALA A 40 5.87 -0.51 8.40
CA ALA A 40 4.89 -1.36 9.04
C ALA A 40 3.74 -1.66 8.07
N LEU A 41 3.45 -2.94 7.84
CA LEU A 41 2.35 -3.40 7.01
C LEU A 41 1.08 -3.50 7.85
N PHE A 42 0.03 -2.82 7.42
CA PHE A 42 -1.29 -2.87 8.01
C PHE A 42 -2.32 -3.33 6.98
N TYR A 43 -3.36 -3.99 7.46
CA TYR A 43 -4.52 -4.41 6.70
C TYR A 43 -5.79 -3.93 7.38
N GLY A 44 -6.79 -3.56 6.62
CA GLY A 44 -8.13 -3.32 7.15
C GLY A 44 -9.17 -3.38 6.05
N GLU A 45 -10.42 -3.49 6.48
CA GLU A 45 -11.59 -3.55 5.62
C GLU A 45 -12.32 -2.21 5.68
N LEU A 46 -12.78 -1.74 4.53
CA LEU A 46 -13.62 -0.56 4.41
C LEU A 46 -15.06 -1.02 4.23
N ASP A 47 -15.96 -0.54 5.08
CA ASP A 47 -17.40 -0.82 4.98
C ASP A 47 -18.03 -0.06 3.80
N ASP A 48 -17.56 1.16 3.57
CA ASP A 48 -18.02 2.08 2.53
C ASP A 48 -16.83 2.75 1.85
N PHE A 49 -16.99 3.09 0.56
CA PHE A 49 -16.01 3.84 -0.21
C PHE A 49 -16.47 5.28 -0.39
N VAL A 50 -15.56 6.24 -0.17
CA VAL A 50 -15.77 7.63 -0.57
C VAL A 50 -15.09 7.92 -1.90
N ALA A 51 -15.56 8.96 -2.60
CA ALA A 51 -14.92 9.39 -3.85
C ALA A 51 -13.47 9.82 -3.59
N PHE A 52 -12.57 9.36 -4.45
CA PHE A 52 -11.17 9.78 -4.44
C PHE A 52 -11.05 11.25 -4.86
N ILE A 53 -10.17 11.98 -4.18
CA ILE A 53 -9.83 13.36 -4.51
C ILE A 53 -8.35 13.38 -4.94
N PRO A 54 -8.05 13.69 -6.21
CA PRO A 54 -6.67 13.81 -6.69
C PRO A 54 -5.86 14.82 -5.86
N ASN A 55 -4.58 14.53 -5.67
CA ASN A 55 -3.64 15.38 -4.94
C ASN A 55 -2.28 15.43 -5.68
N ASP A 56 -1.27 16.03 -5.05
CA ASP A 56 0.07 16.18 -5.63
C ASP A 56 0.84 14.85 -5.76
N GLU A 57 0.35 13.76 -5.15
CA GLU A 57 0.99 12.44 -5.15
C GLU A 57 0.30 11.45 -6.10
N ALA A 58 -1.02 11.54 -6.28
CA ALA A 58 -1.81 10.63 -7.10
C ALA A 58 -2.94 11.34 -7.86
N GLU A 59 -3.06 11.04 -9.15
CA GLU A 59 -4.09 11.59 -10.03
C GLU A 59 -5.38 10.75 -10.05
N SER A 60 -5.29 9.46 -9.73
CA SER A 60 -6.43 8.54 -9.70
C SER A 60 -6.16 7.32 -8.83
N ILE A 61 -7.23 6.61 -8.44
CA ILE A 61 -7.17 5.32 -7.76
C ILE A 61 -8.12 4.32 -8.44
N VAL A 62 -7.75 3.04 -8.43
CA VAL A 62 -8.56 1.95 -8.98
C VAL A 62 -8.76 0.89 -7.90
N LEU A 63 -10.02 0.47 -7.72
CA LEU A 63 -10.32 -0.74 -6.96
C LEU A 63 -10.04 -1.95 -7.84
N TRP A 64 -9.00 -2.71 -7.48
CA TRP A 64 -8.55 -3.85 -8.24
C TRP A 64 -9.11 -5.16 -7.68
N ASP A 65 -9.60 -6.03 -8.55
CA ASP A 65 -10.19 -7.33 -8.19
C ASP A 65 -9.14 -8.44 -7.90
N GLY A 66 -7.85 -8.12 -8.00
CA GLY A 66 -6.75 -9.07 -7.80
C GLY A 66 -6.36 -9.90 -9.03
N SER A 67 -7.06 -9.72 -10.16
CA SER A 67 -6.92 -10.56 -11.36
C SER A 67 -6.90 -9.78 -12.68
N SER A 68 -7.56 -8.62 -12.74
CA SER A 68 -7.61 -7.74 -13.88
C SER A 68 -6.20 -7.24 -14.22
N ASP A 69 -5.91 -7.05 -15.51
CA ASP A 69 -4.63 -6.47 -15.92
C ASP A 69 -4.65 -4.95 -15.66
N ILE A 70 -3.79 -4.51 -14.74
CA ILE A 70 -3.58 -3.10 -14.40
C ILE A 70 -2.17 -2.62 -14.76
N GLY A 71 -1.45 -3.41 -15.58
CA GLY A 71 -0.06 -3.17 -15.92
C GLY A 71 0.92 -3.84 -14.94
N ASP A 72 2.16 -3.38 -14.98
CA ASP A 72 3.24 -3.95 -14.18
C ASP A 72 3.10 -3.61 -12.69
N ILE A 73 2.86 -4.64 -11.88
CA ILE A 73 2.94 -4.56 -10.42
C ILE A 73 4.36 -4.90 -9.99
N GLU A 74 5.01 -3.98 -9.28
CA GLU A 74 6.36 -4.16 -8.72
C GLU A 74 6.44 -5.42 -7.85
N GLY A 75 7.62 -6.06 -7.83
CA GLY A 75 7.80 -7.34 -7.13
C GLY A 75 7.50 -7.26 -5.62
N ILE A 76 7.70 -6.09 -5.03
CA ILE A 76 7.41 -5.85 -3.62
C ILE A 76 5.90 -5.82 -3.35
N ASP A 77 5.13 -5.12 -4.17
CA ASP A 77 3.68 -4.99 -4.02
C ASP A 77 2.99 -6.35 -4.19
N ARG A 78 3.45 -7.17 -5.14
CA ARG A 78 2.99 -8.57 -5.28
C ARG A 78 3.17 -9.36 -3.98
N LYS A 79 4.32 -9.20 -3.32
CA LYS A 79 4.59 -9.88 -2.05
C LYS A 79 3.67 -9.40 -0.93
N LEU A 80 3.33 -8.10 -0.90
CA LEU A 80 2.38 -7.55 0.06
C LEU A 80 0.99 -8.12 -0.14
N ILE A 81 0.53 -8.20 -1.39
CA ILE A 81 -0.75 -8.82 -1.76
C ILE A 81 -0.79 -10.28 -1.29
N GLU A 82 0.27 -11.07 -1.52
CA GLU A 82 0.35 -12.45 -1.00
C GLU A 82 0.22 -12.49 0.53
N ILE A 83 0.94 -11.65 1.27
CA ILE A 83 0.92 -11.67 2.75
C ILE A 83 -0.48 -11.35 3.29
N VAL A 84 -1.20 -10.43 2.64
CA VAL A 84 -2.52 -9.97 3.07
C VAL A 84 -3.62 -10.94 2.64
N CYS A 85 -3.57 -11.44 1.40
CA CYS A 85 -4.66 -12.22 0.80
C CYS A 85 -4.59 -13.74 1.08
N THR A 86 -3.45 -14.29 1.51
CA THR A 86 -3.28 -15.76 1.69
C THR A 86 -3.88 -16.31 3.01
N ASN A 87 -4.79 -15.59 3.68
CA ASN A 87 -5.45 -16.06 4.92
C ASN A 87 -6.98 -16.05 4.82
N GLN A 88 -7.53 -16.35 3.64
CA GLN A 88 -8.95 -16.72 3.52
C GLN A 88 -9.03 -18.23 3.29
N SER A 89 -9.26 -18.99 4.36
CA SER A 89 -9.55 -20.44 4.35
C SER A 89 -10.50 -20.77 5.48
#